data_AF-A0A151B421-F1
#
_entry.id   AF-A0A151B421-F1
#
_cell.length_a   1.000
_cell.length_b   1.000
_cell.length_c   1.000
_cell.angle_alpha   90.00
_cell.angle_beta   90.00
_cell.angle_gamma   90.00
#
_symmetry.space_group_name_H-M   'P 1'
#
loop_
_entity.id
_entity.type
_entity.pdbx_description
1 polymer ?
#
loop_
_entity_poly.entity_id
_entity_poly.type
_entity_poly.pdbx_seq_one_letter_code
_entity_poly.pdbx_strand_id
1 'polypeptide(L)'
;MDIKKYFDYYSTVIPIEKVMELSENDLDDLYANSEEVDRMNVFFHLFNEYIYLKQQDAKKETAHICYLISYYVFHPLTPPHSENIALEYAKKAIQYDNDIKYNDWIKEVMRGN
;
A
#
# COMPACT_ATOMS: atom_id res chain seq x y z
N MET A 1 -11.35 -7.74 12.94
CA MET A 1 -11.32 -8.72 11.83
C MET A 1 -9.86 -8.88 11.45
N ASP A 2 -9.40 -10.09 11.12
CA ASP A 2 -8.01 -10.26 10.68
C ASP A 2 -7.91 -9.89 9.19
N ILE A 3 -7.37 -8.70 8.90
CA ILE A 3 -7.16 -8.21 7.53
C ILE A 3 -5.96 -8.89 6.86
N LYS A 4 -5.08 -9.53 7.64
CA LYS A 4 -3.86 -10.17 7.14
C LYS A 4 -4.13 -11.44 6.35
N LYS A 5 -5.29 -12.07 6.56
CA LYS A 5 -5.75 -13.22 5.75
C LYS A 5 -5.84 -12.92 4.24
N TYR A 6 -5.90 -11.64 3.84
CA TYR A 6 -5.91 -11.26 2.43
C TYR A 6 -4.49 -11.24 1.81
N PHE A 7 -3.46 -11.54 2.59
CA PHE A 7 -2.06 -11.64 2.15
C PHE A 7 -1.55 -13.09 2.07
N ASP A 8 -2.44 -14.07 2.22
CA ASP A 8 -2.12 -15.47 1.92
C ASP A 8 -1.97 -15.66 0.39
N TYR A 9 -1.08 -16.56 -0.04
CA TYR A 9 -0.79 -16.77 -1.46
C TYR A 9 -2.02 -17.04 -2.35
N TYR A 10 -3.05 -17.71 -1.81
CA TYR A 10 -4.30 -18.03 -2.51
C TYR A 10 -5.49 -17.15 -2.05
N SER A 11 -5.22 -15.99 -1.46
CA SER A 11 -6.24 -15.09 -0.97
C SER A 11 -7.04 -14.43 -2.10
N THR A 12 -8.18 -13.85 -1.72
CA THR A 12 -8.93 -12.93 -2.58
C THR A 12 -8.51 -11.49 -2.33
N VAL A 13 -8.95 -10.59 -3.21
CA VAL A 13 -8.91 -9.14 -2.95
C VAL A 13 -9.60 -8.77 -1.63
N ILE A 14 -9.16 -7.66 -1.04
CA ILE A 14 -9.81 -7.06 0.12
C ILE A 14 -11.14 -6.47 -0.36
N PRO A 15 -12.28 -6.78 0.28
CA PRO A 15 -13.55 -6.15 -0.08
C PRO A 15 -13.46 -4.63 0.08
N ILE A 16 -14.05 -3.86 -0.85
CA ILE A 16 -13.95 -2.38 -0.91
C ILE A 16 -14.27 -1.75 0.45
N GLU A 17 -15.34 -2.21 1.09
CA GLU A 17 -15.81 -1.70 2.38
C GLU A 17 -14.85 -1.93 3.55
N LYS A 18 -13.80 -2.73 3.34
CA LYS A 18 -12.77 -3.08 4.33
C LYS A 18 -11.38 -2.53 4.00
N VAL A 19 -11.16 -2.01 2.79
CA VAL A 19 -9.83 -1.51 2.36
C VAL A 19 -9.29 -0.45 3.31
N MET A 20 -10.16 0.44 3.77
CA MET A 20 -9.79 1.53 4.68
C MET A 20 -9.40 1.06 6.09
N GLU A 21 -9.66 -0.20 6.43
CA GLU A 21 -9.20 -0.80 7.70
C GLU A 21 -7.72 -1.20 7.66
N LEU A 22 -7.13 -1.37 6.47
CA LEU A 22 -5.71 -1.73 6.33
C LEU A 22 -4.83 -0.54 6.71
N SER A 23 -3.89 -0.75 7.61
CA SER A 23 -3.02 0.30 8.13
C SER A 23 -1.53 0.01 7.91
N GLU A 24 -0.70 1.02 8.14
CA GLU A 24 0.76 0.90 8.15
C GLU A 24 1.23 -0.17 9.15
N ASN A 25 0.62 -0.19 10.36
CA ASN A 25 0.95 -1.18 11.39
C ASN A 25 0.66 -2.62 10.93
N ASP A 26 -0.37 -2.83 10.10
CA ASP A 26 -0.64 -4.16 9.56
C ASP A 26 0.44 -4.59 8.58
N LEU A 27 0.96 -3.65 7.78
CA LEU A 27 2.06 -3.89 6.85
C LEU A 27 3.39 -4.11 7.57
N ASP A 28 3.67 -3.35 8.63
CA ASP A 28 4.83 -3.54 9.48
C ASP A 28 4.82 -4.92 10.14
N ASP A 29 3.65 -5.34 10.65
CA ASP A 29 3.51 -6.66 11.25
C ASP A 29 3.62 -7.78 10.21
N LEU A 30 3.04 -7.61 9.02
CA LEU A 30 3.24 -8.54 7.90
C LEU A 30 4.73 -8.66 7.55
N TYR A 31 5.45 -7.56 7.46
CA TYR A 31 6.89 -7.59 7.17
C TYR A 31 7.68 -8.29 8.27
N ALA A 32 7.44 -7.93 9.54
CA ALA A 32 8.18 -8.44 10.69
C ALA A 32 8.01 -9.95 10.89
N ASN A 33 6.82 -10.49 10.57
CA ASN A 33 6.48 -11.90 10.78
C ASN A 33 6.55 -12.77 9.51
N SER A 34 7.02 -12.23 8.38
CA SER A 34 7.11 -12.96 7.11
C SER A 34 8.55 -13.33 6.75
N GLU A 35 8.68 -14.40 5.97
CA GLU A 35 9.92 -14.78 5.28
C GLU A 35 10.20 -13.83 4.11
N GLU A 36 11.43 -13.84 3.58
CA GLU A 36 11.90 -12.89 2.57
C GLU A 36 10.99 -12.83 1.32
N VAL A 37 10.59 -13.99 0.80
CA VAL A 37 9.69 -14.08 -0.37
C VAL A 37 8.31 -13.52 -0.04
N ASP A 38 7.80 -13.80 1.15
CA ASP A 38 6.47 -13.36 1.57
C ASP A 38 6.42 -11.85 1.80
N ARG A 39 7.51 -11.25 2.30
CA ARG A 39 7.67 -9.79 2.36
C ARG A 39 7.53 -9.14 0.99
N MET A 40 8.09 -9.76 -0.05
CA MET A 40 7.90 -9.29 -1.43
C MET A 40 6.47 -9.52 -1.92
N ASN A 41 5.86 -10.64 -1.57
CA ASN A 41 4.48 -10.95 -1.95
C ASN A 41 3.47 -9.92 -1.43
N VAL A 42 3.70 -9.32 -0.25
CA VAL A 42 2.87 -8.22 0.26
C VAL A 42 2.74 -7.08 -0.76
N PHE A 43 3.82 -6.69 -1.44
CA PHE A 43 3.75 -5.69 -2.51
C PHE A 43 2.85 -6.14 -3.65
N PHE A 44 2.94 -7.40 -4.08
CA PHE A 44 2.10 -7.92 -5.16
C PHE A 44 0.62 -8.02 -4.77
N HIS A 45 0.31 -8.31 -3.50
CA HIS A 45 -1.05 -8.24 -2.98
C HIS A 45 -1.60 -6.80 -3.06
N LEU A 46 -0.86 -5.81 -2.56
CA LEU A 46 -1.25 -4.40 -2.64
C LEU A 46 -1.39 -3.93 -4.10
N PHE A 47 -0.49 -4.36 -4.99
CA PHE A 47 -0.54 -4.00 -6.40
C PHE A 47 -1.75 -4.60 -7.12
N ASN A 48 -2.09 -5.85 -6.83
CA ASN A 48 -3.31 -6.47 -7.32
C ASN A 48 -4.56 -5.73 -6.80
N GLU A 49 -4.56 -5.34 -5.52
CA GLU A 49 -5.64 -4.57 -4.92
C GLU A 49 -5.82 -3.21 -5.61
N TYR A 50 -4.72 -2.51 -5.93
CA TYR A 50 -4.74 -1.29 -6.73
C TYR A 50 -5.43 -1.50 -8.09
N ILE A 51 -5.09 -2.59 -8.80
CA ILE A 51 -5.70 -2.90 -10.11
C ILE A 51 -7.20 -3.13 -9.95
N TYR A 52 -7.60 -3.94 -8.97
CA TYR A 52 -9.01 -4.25 -8.70
C TYR A 52 -9.82 -2.99 -8.38
N LEU A 53 -9.38 -2.19 -7.41
CA LEU A 53 -10.11 -0.97 -6.99
C LEU A 53 -10.24 0.06 -8.11
N LYS A 54 -9.19 0.19 -8.93
CA LYS A 54 -9.23 1.06 -10.11
C LYS A 54 -10.29 0.60 -11.13
N GLN A 55 -10.49 -0.70 -11.32
CA GLN A 55 -11.53 -1.24 -12.21
C GLN A 55 -12.94 -0.99 -11.65
N GLN A 56 -13.08 -0.88 -10.33
CA GLN A 56 -14.36 -0.58 -9.67
C GLN A 56 -14.64 0.93 -9.53
N ASP A 57 -13.74 1.81 -10.00
CA ASP A 57 -13.78 3.28 -9.79
C ASP A 57 -13.89 3.68 -8.30
N ALA A 58 -13.37 2.85 -7.41
CA ALA A 58 -13.36 3.07 -5.96
C ALA A 58 -12.22 4.04 -5.58
N LYS A 59 -12.40 5.33 -5.88
CA LYS A 59 -11.31 6.32 -5.84
C LYS A 59 -10.66 6.47 -4.47
N LYS A 60 -11.44 6.55 -3.41
CA LYS A 60 -10.94 6.76 -2.03
C LYS A 60 -10.09 5.58 -1.58
N GLU A 61 -10.58 4.37 -1.82
CA GLU A 61 -9.90 3.12 -1.52
C GLU A 61 -8.65 2.94 -2.39
N THR A 62 -8.74 3.33 -3.67
CA THR A 62 -7.59 3.35 -4.59
C THR A 62 -6.50 4.30 -4.09
N ALA A 63 -6.88 5.48 -3.59
CA ALA A 63 -5.94 6.45 -3.02
C ALA A 63 -5.24 5.86 -1.79
N HIS A 64 -6.01 5.21 -0.90
CA HIS A 64 -5.49 4.56 0.30
C HIS A 64 -4.50 3.44 -0.03
N ILE A 65 -4.82 2.56 -0.98
CA ILE A 65 -3.89 1.51 -1.41
C ILE A 65 -2.65 2.10 -2.10
N CYS A 66 -2.79 3.14 -2.92
CA CYS A 66 -1.61 3.83 -3.48
C CYS A 66 -0.70 4.36 -2.37
N TYR A 67 -1.26 4.98 -1.35
CA TYR A 67 -0.50 5.45 -0.19
C TYR A 67 0.18 4.28 0.55
N LEU A 68 -0.52 3.18 0.79
CA LEU A 68 0.05 2.01 1.45
C LEU A 68 1.15 1.31 0.64
N ILE A 69 1.03 1.26 -0.69
CA ILE A 69 2.13 0.80 -1.57
C ILE A 69 3.34 1.70 -1.39
N SER A 70 3.13 3.02 -1.41
CA SER A 70 4.19 3.99 -1.23
C SER A 70 4.90 3.80 0.11
N TYR A 71 4.13 3.70 1.19
CA TYR A 71 4.63 3.40 2.54
C TYR A 71 5.43 2.11 2.60
N TYR A 72 4.85 1.00 2.11
CA TYR A 72 5.48 -0.32 2.21
C TYR A 72 6.81 -0.39 1.47
N VAL A 73 6.88 0.22 0.29
CA VAL A 73 8.10 0.28 -0.50
C VAL A 73 9.15 1.18 0.14
N PHE A 74 8.73 2.28 0.78
CA PHE A 74 9.65 3.27 1.34
C PHE A 74 10.23 2.88 2.70
N HIS A 75 9.46 2.21 3.56
CA HIS A 75 9.86 1.91 4.94
C HIS A 75 10.18 0.41 5.17
N PRO A 76 9.22 -0.53 5.11
CA PRO A 76 9.54 -1.95 5.33
C PRO A 76 10.39 -2.59 4.23
N LEU A 77 9.93 -2.55 2.98
CA LEU A 77 10.50 -3.39 1.91
C LEU A 77 11.81 -2.84 1.35
N THR A 78 11.89 -1.51 1.20
CA THR A 78 13.09 -0.77 0.72
C THR A 78 13.87 -1.43 -0.44
N PRO A 79 13.19 -1.84 -1.53
CA PRO A 79 13.88 -2.44 -2.67
C PRO A 79 14.76 -1.41 -3.40
N PRO A 80 15.64 -1.83 -4.34
CA PRO A 80 16.35 -0.91 -5.21
C PRO A 80 15.39 0.10 -5.87
N HIS A 81 15.78 1.38 -5.86
CA HIS A 81 14.95 2.49 -6.36
C HIS A 81 13.62 2.71 -5.63
N SER A 82 13.52 2.27 -4.37
CA SER A 82 12.35 2.46 -3.50
C SER A 82 11.84 3.90 -3.47
N GLU A 83 12.72 4.90 -3.39
CA GLU A 83 12.36 6.32 -3.37
C GLU A 83 11.49 6.72 -4.58
N ASN A 84 11.91 6.34 -5.80
CA ASN A 84 11.19 6.66 -7.01
C ASN A 84 9.84 5.93 -7.07
N ILE A 85 9.81 4.65 -6.72
CA ILE A 85 8.58 3.85 -6.73
C ILE A 85 7.60 4.41 -5.69
N ALA A 86 8.06 4.67 -4.47
CA ALA A 86 7.27 5.24 -3.40
C ALA A 86 6.71 6.60 -3.81
N LEU A 87 7.53 7.48 -4.37
CA LEU A 87 7.10 8.81 -4.80
C LEU A 87 6.00 8.75 -5.86
N GLU A 88 6.11 7.85 -6.84
CA GLU A 88 5.08 7.67 -7.88
C GLU A 88 3.74 7.24 -7.29
N TYR A 89 3.74 6.33 -6.31
CA TYR A 89 2.52 5.91 -5.64
C TYR A 89 1.97 6.97 -4.67
N ALA A 90 2.83 7.76 -4.00
CA ALA A 90 2.38 8.90 -3.19
C ALA A 90 1.66 9.95 -4.04
N LYS A 91 2.21 10.28 -5.23
CA LYS A 91 1.54 11.17 -6.19
C LYS A 91 0.19 10.60 -6.64
N LYS A 92 0.12 9.31 -6.93
CA LYS A 92 -1.14 8.64 -7.32
C LYS A 92 -2.18 8.73 -6.20
N ALA A 93 -1.80 8.54 -4.95
CA ALA A 93 -2.73 8.66 -3.82
C ALA A 93 -3.45 10.02 -3.84
N ILE A 94 -2.67 11.11 -3.96
CA ILE A 94 -3.20 12.49 -4.05
C ILE A 94 -4.05 12.71 -5.31
N GLN A 95 -3.68 12.10 -6.45
CA GLN A 95 -4.46 12.19 -7.68
C GLN A 95 -5.85 11.55 -7.56
N TYR A 96 -5.96 10.45 -6.81
CA TYR A 96 -7.23 9.75 -6.61
C TYR A 96 -8.08 10.40 -5.51
N ASP A 97 -7.47 10.84 -4.41
CA ASP A 97 -8.13 11.56 -3.33
C ASP A 97 -7.15 12.55 -2.69
N ASN A 98 -7.53 13.83 -2.63
CA ASN A 98 -6.65 14.90 -2.14
C ASN A 98 -6.78 15.08 -0.63
N ASP A 99 -6.54 14.00 0.12
CA ASP A 99 -6.58 13.99 1.58
C ASP A 99 -5.30 14.59 2.19
N ILE A 100 -5.43 15.22 3.37
CA ILE A 100 -4.30 15.84 4.08
C ILE A 100 -3.22 14.81 4.44
N LYS A 101 -3.63 13.58 4.78
CA LYS A 101 -2.73 12.48 5.11
C LYS A 101 -1.77 12.17 3.97
N TYR A 102 -2.28 12.10 2.74
CA TYR A 102 -1.46 11.78 1.56
C TYR A 102 -0.56 12.96 1.16
N ASN A 103 -1.02 14.19 1.36
CA ASN A 103 -0.24 15.40 1.17
C ASN A 103 0.91 15.53 2.17
N ASP A 104 0.73 15.05 3.40
CA ASP A 104 1.81 15.02 4.38
C ASP A 104 2.78 13.87 4.09
N TRP A 105 2.27 12.69 3.73
CA TRP A 105 3.09 11.55 3.34
C TRP A 105 4.04 11.85 2.17
N ILE A 106 3.58 12.49 1.10
CA ILE A 106 4.45 12.79 -0.05
C ILE A 106 5.64 13.68 0.34
N LYS A 107 5.49 14.56 1.34
CA LYS A 107 6.57 15.42 1.83
C LYS A 107 7.64 14.60 2.54
N GLU A 108 7.24 13.58 3.31
CA GLU A 108 8.17 12.65 3.94
C GLU A 108 8.97 11.86 2.89
N VAL A 109 8.30 11.32 1.87
CA VAL A 109 8.99 10.62 0.76
C VAL A 109 9.97 11.53 0.03
N MET A 110 9.59 12.79 -0.22
CA MET A 110 10.46 13.78 -0.86
C MET A 110 11.65 14.21 0.00
N ARG A 111 11.55 14.12 1.33
CA ARG A 111 12.66 14.41 2.24
C ARG A 111 13.77 13.36 2.14
N GLY A 112 13.42 12.15 1.69
CA GLY A 112 14.31 10.98 1.71
C GLY A 112 14.36 10.31 3.09
N ASN A 113 14.85 9.07 3.10
CA ASN A 113 15.08 8.29 4.31
C ASN A 113 16.39 8.69 5.00
#